data_AF-T0KGA4-F1
#
_entry.id   AF-T0KGA4-F1
#
_cell.length_a   1.000
_cell.length_b   1.000
_cell.length_c   1.000
_cell.angle_alpha   90.00
_cell.angle_beta   90.00
_cell.angle_gamma   90.00
#
_symmetry.space_group_name_H-M   'P 1'
#
loop_
_entity.id
_entity.type
_entity.pdbx_description
1 polymer ?
#
loop_
_entity_poly.entity_id
_entity_poly.type
_entity_poly.pdbx_seq_one_letter_code
_entity_poly.pdbx_strand_id
1 'polypeptide(L)'
;MDGDPKVESELDSFSLTFPLPYRIGFIIILAVWGWGVNLHCLHKFKIDVPTLIRYPTRSSPTEPAHHLSTYRLATVLSTVFFLSISTFWIFTRRTTSLVIEYDWLPMTYFVALAAIFFVPIRSFSHGGRSRFLATLKRVSIGGIAQAQDGKFGDILLADVLTSYSKILGDLYVVLCMFFTPSGSSTARPDRKCGGTVMVPLIMAVPFAIRFRQCIIEYLRVKRAPYKESVGWGGQHLANATKYATAFPVIIFGAMQRSLPAGTSAPGLNRAWLVAALVNSLYSWYWDVAKDWDLTLFSSARERNNPEHPFGLRRRLVFQQPVIYYCVIGMDLMLRCTWSIKLSATLDKFTDFESSIFLLQSLEVFRRWVWIFFRVETEWLRNNTSGLGVDDILLGDYQGKYDSDED
;
A
#
# COMPACT_ATOMS: atom_id res chain seq x y z
N MET A 1 -29.56 46.24 -5.23
CA MET A 1 -29.38 44.90 -5.83
C MET A 1 -28.17 44.33 -5.15
N ASP A 2 -28.41 43.75 -3.99
CA ASP A 2 -27.36 43.41 -3.04
C ASP A 2 -26.89 42.00 -3.36
N GLY A 3 -25.69 41.91 -3.94
CA GLY A 3 -24.99 40.65 -4.13
C GLY A 3 -24.57 40.12 -2.77
N ASP A 4 -25.40 39.26 -2.20
CA ASP A 4 -25.14 38.54 -0.97
C ASP A 4 -23.88 37.65 -1.14
N PRO A 5 -22.83 37.77 -0.30
CA PRO A 5 -21.61 36.95 -0.42
C PRO A 5 -21.81 35.47 -0.02
N LYS A 6 -23.05 35.01 0.16
CA LYS A 6 -23.38 33.65 0.62
C LYS A 6 -23.27 32.53 -0.42
N VAL A 7 -22.70 32.78 -1.59
CA VAL A 7 -22.62 31.78 -2.68
C VAL A 7 -21.41 30.82 -2.55
N GLU A 8 -20.57 30.92 -1.52
CA GLU A 8 -19.25 30.24 -1.49
C GLU A 8 -19.10 28.95 -0.65
N SER A 9 -20.14 28.12 -0.46
CA SER A 9 -19.92 26.79 0.17
C SER A 9 -20.77 25.65 -0.38
N GLU A 10 -21.01 25.60 -1.69
CA GLU A 10 -21.64 24.42 -2.27
C GLU A 10 -20.64 23.25 -2.29
N LEU A 11 -21.07 22.11 -1.72
CA LEU A 11 -20.38 20.84 -1.92
C LEU A 11 -20.32 20.54 -3.42
N ASP A 12 -19.17 20.07 -3.91
CA ASP A 12 -19.08 19.67 -5.31
C ASP A 12 -20.02 18.49 -5.61
N SER A 13 -20.39 18.36 -6.89
CA SER A 13 -21.30 17.31 -7.37
C SER A 13 -20.90 15.91 -6.92
N PHE A 14 -19.59 15.65 -6.81
CA PHE A 14 -19.02 14.37 -6.37
C PHE A 14 -19.19 14.15 -4.87
N SER A 15 -19.06 15.17 -4.03
CA SER A 15 -19.22 15.10 -2.57
C SER A 15 -20.68 15.02 -2.15
N LEU A 16 -21.59 15.61 -2.94
CA LEU A 16 -23.03 15.42 -2.76
C LEU A 16 -23.48 13.96 -2.98
N THR A 17 -22.85 13.27 -3.95
CA THR A 17 -23.19 11.88 -4.27
C THR A 17 -22.37 10.89 -3.46
N PHE A 18 -21.09 11.15 -3.25
CA PHE A 18 -20.17 10.20 -2.66
C PHE A 18 -19.25 10.92 -1.68
N PRO A 19 -19.72 11.23 -0.46
CA PRO A 19 -18.95 11.97 0.53
C PRO A 19 -17.76 11.18 1.05
N LEU A 20 -16.80 11.88 1.66
CA LEU A 20 -15.50 11.33 2.05
C LEU A 20 -15.55 10.02 2.87
N PRO A 21 -16.47 9.84 3.85
CA PRO A 21 -16.53 8.59 4.60
C PRO A 21 -16.80 7.37 3.70
N TYR A 22 -17.75 7.48 2.78
CA TYR A 22 -18.05 6.38 1.85
C TYR A 22 -16.91 6.11 0.88
N ARG A 23 -16.14 7.12 0.46
CA ARG A 23 -14.94 6.94 -0.37
C ARG A 23 -13.90 6.06 0.32
N ILE A 24 -13.60 6.35 1.59
CA ILE A 24 -12.67 5.59 2.41
C ILE A 24 -13.17 4.14 2.56
N GLY A 25 -14.45 3.97 2.93
CA GLY A 25 -15.06 2.65 3.09
C GLY A 25 -14.99 1.81 1.83
N PHE A 26 -15.26 2.42 0.67
CA PHE A 26 -15.17 1.77 -0.63
C PHE A 26 -13.74 1.29 -0.94
N ILE A 27 -12.71 2.12 -0.69
CA ILE A 27 -11.31 1.72 -0.91
C ILE A 27 -10.92 0.57 0.03
N ILE A 28 -11.36 0.58 1.29
CA ILE A 28 -11.13 -0.53 2.23
C ILE A 28 -11.76 -1.83 1.70
N ILE A 29 -12.97 -1.76 1.15
CA ILE A 29 -13.67 -2.92 0.57
C ILE A 29 -12.94 -3.43 -0.67
N LEU A 30 -12.46 -2.53 -1.54
CA LEU A 30 -11.63 -2.89 -2.68
C LEU A 30 -10.34 -3.61 -2.25
N ALA A 31 -9.75 -3.27 -1.10
CA ALA A 31 -8.62 -3.99 -0.53
C ALA A 31 -8.93 -5.48 -0.31
N VAL A 32 -10.09 -5.76 0.28
CA VAL A 32 -10.51 -7.12 0.62
C VAL A 32 -10.83 -7.91 -0.65
N TRP A 33 -11.52 -7.30 -1.62
CA TRP A 33 -11.72 -7.88 -2.94
C TRP A 33 -10.41 -8.17 -3.66
N GLY A 34 -9.52 -7.19 -3.70
CA GLY A 34 -8.20 -7.32 -4.33
C GLY A 34 -7.37 -8.44 -3.69
N TRP A 35 -7.38 -8.56 -2.37
CA TRP A 35 -6.75 -9.67 -1.67
C TRP A 35 -7.37 -11.02 -2.03
N GLY A 36 -8.70 -11.10 -2.11
CA GLY A 36 -9.41 -12.30 -2.57
C GLY A 36 -9.00 -12.71 -3.99
N VAL A 37 -8.89 -11.74 -4.91
CA VAL A 37 -8.42 -11.96 -6.28
C VAL A 37 -6.96 -12.41 -6.32
N ASN A 38 -6.07 -11.78 -5.52
CA ASN A 38 -4.68 -12.22 -5.38
C ASN A 38 -4.62 -13.71 -4.99
N LEU A 39 -5.31 -14.08 -3.91
CA LEU A 39 -5.35 -15.46 -3.44
C LEU A 39 -5.91 -16.44 -4.49
N HIS A 40 -6.98 -16.05 -5.18
CA HIS A 40 -7.63 -16.90 -6.18
C HIS A 40 -6.76 -17.12 -7.42
N CYS A 41 -6.23 -16.04 -7.99
CA CYS A 41 -5.39 -16.11 -9.19
C CYS A 41 -4.07 -16.83 -8.88
N LEU A 42 -3.40 -16.51 -7.76
CA LEU A 42 -2.16 -17.21 -7.36
C LEU A 42 -2.40 -18.70 -7.11
N HIS A 43 -3.55 -19.06 -6.53
CA HIS A 43 -3.94 -20.47 -6.39
C HIS A 43 -4.08 -21.18 -7.75
N LYS A 44 -4.65 -20.51 -8.76
CA LYS A 44 -4.72 -21.05 -10.14
C LYS A 44 -3.33 -21.26 -10.75
N PHE A 45 -2.38 -20.38 -10.44
CA PHE A 45 -0.97 -20.53 -10.81
C PHE A 45 -0.17 -21.48 -9.89
N LYS A 46 -0.86 -22.25 -9.03
CA LYS A 46 -0.26 -23.23 -8.11
C LYS A 46 0.72 -22.63 -7.09
N ILE A 47 0.54 -21.35 -6.75
CA ILE A 47 1.28 -20.68 -5.68
C ILE A 47 0.48 -20.79 -4.38
N ASP A 48 1.05 -21.45 -3.38
CA ASP A 48 0.45 -21.61 -2.05
C ASP A 48 0.76 -20.42 -1.12
N VAL A 49 0.01 -19.33 -1.31
CA VAL A 49 0.13 -18.10 -0.50
C VAL A 49 -0.07 -18.34 1.00
N PRO A 50 -1.09 -19.09 1.45
CA PRO A 50 -1.26 -19.44 2.87
C PRO A 50 0.02 -19.98 3.51
N THR A 51 0.69 -20.94 2.87
CA THR A 51 1.95 -21.49 3.39
C THR A 51 3.07 -20.45 3.44
N LEU A 52 3.19 -19.60 2.43
CA LEU A 52 4.19 -18.51 2.39
C LEU A 52 4.06 -17.52 3.56
N ILE A 53 2.82 -17.17 3.91
CA ILE A 53 2.54 -16.25 5.02
C ILE A 53 2.32 -16.97 6.36
N ARG A 54 2.58 -18.29 6.43
CA ARG A 54 2.37 -19.14 7.61
C ARG A 54 0.93 -19.09 8.15
N TYR A 55 -0.04 -18.96 7.25
CA TYR A 55 -1.47 -19.12 7.55
C TYR A 55 -1.78 -20.60 7.82
N PRO A 56 -2.69 -20.97 8.74
CA PRO A 56 -2.99 -22.37 9.02
C PRO A 56 -3.50 -23.06 7.77
N THR A 57 -3.01 -24.29 7.56
CA THR A 57 -3.58 -25.17 6.55
C THR A 57 -5.04 -25.47 6.88
N ARG A 58 -5.82 -25.75 5.83
CA ARG A 58 -7.20 -26.20 6.01
C ARG A 58 -7.18 -27.55 6.73
N SER A 59 -8.02 -27.70 7.74
CA SER A 59 -8.11 -28.94 8.53
C SER A 59 -8.82 -30.05 7.75
N SER A 60 -9.67 -29.67 6.79
CA SER A 60 -10.43 -30.59 5.95
C SER A 60 -10.60 -30.05 4.53
N PRO A 61 -10.66 -30.91 3.50
CA PRO A 61 -11.02 -30.52 2.13
C PRO A 61 -12.39 -29.84 2.03
N THR A 62 -13.30 -30.12 2.98
CA THR A 62 -14.64 -29.50 3.06
C THR A 62 -14.61 -28.05 3.54
N GLU A 63 -13.50 -27.59 4.13
CA GLU A 63 -13.36 -26.19 4.50
C GLU A 63 -13.20 -25.31 3.25
N PRO A 64 -13.89 -24.16 3.20
CA PRO A 64 -13.81 -23.26 2.06
C PRO A 64 -12.37 -22.80 1.84
N ALA A 65 -11.95 -22.73 0.58
CA ALA A 65 -10.65 -22.18 0.22
C ALA A 65 -10.47 -20.74 0.76
N HIS A 66 -9.23 -20.34 1.04
CA HIS A 66 -8.95 -19.03 1.64
C HIS A 66 -9.45 -17.86 0.78
N HIS A 67 -9.37 -17.96 -0.54
CA HIS A 67 -9.93 -16.96 -1.45
C HIS A 67 -11.47 -16.90 -1.35
N LEU A 68 -12.16 -18.04 -1.25
CA LEU A 68 -13.62 -18.08 -1.10
C LEU A 68 -14.05 -17.48 0.24
N SER A 69 -13.35 -17.79 1.32
CA SER A 69 -13.56 -17.18 2.63
C SER A 69 -13.35 -15.66 2.60
N THR A 70 -12.38 -15.19 1.80
CA THR A 70 -12.12 -13.76 1.60
C THR A 70 -13.22 -13.10 0.78
N TYR A 71 -13.68 -13.72 -0.31
CA TYR A 71 -14.81 -13.23 -1.10
C TYR A 71 -16.10 -13.16 -0.28
N ARG A 72 -16.39 -14.16 0.56
CA ARG A 72 -17.55 -14.10 1.48
C ARG A 72 -17.50 -12.87 2.38
N LEU A 73 -16.33 -12.57 2.96
CA LEU A 73 -16.15 -11.34 3.75
C LEU A 73 -16.34 -10.10 2.89
N ALA A 74 -15.74 -10.05 1.69
CA ALA A 74 -15.87 -8.94 0.77
C ALA A 74 -17.33 -8.69 0.36
N THR A 75 -18.11 -9.75 0.10
CA THR A 75 -19.54 -9.68 -0.20
C THR A 75 -20.31 -9.09 0.98
N VAL A 76 -20.09 -9.57 2.21
CA VAL A 76 -20.77 -9.02 3.40
C VAL A 76 -20.47 -7.52 3.55
N LEU A 77 -19.20 -7.14 3.45
CA LEU A 77 -18.79 -5.74 3.54
C LEU A 77 -19.41 -4.87 2.43
N SER A 78 -19.47 -5.41 1.20
CA SER A 78 -20.08 -4.72 0.05
C SER A 78 -21.58 -4.55 0.26
N THR A 79 -22.29 -5.58 0.72
CA THR A 79 -23.73 -5.51 1.01
C THR A 79 -24.02 -4.42 2.05
N VAL A 80 -23.27 -4.38 3.16
CA VAL A 80 -23.45 -3.32 4.18
C VAL A 80 -23.18 -1.92 3.60
N PHE A 81 -22.13 -1.79 2.79
CA PHE A 81 -21.82 -0.53 2.11
C PHE A 81 -22.94 -0.09 1.16
N PHE A 82 -23.40 -0.97 0.27
CA PHE A 82 -24.44 -0.66 -0.70
C PHE A 82 -25.78 -0.32 -0.04
N LEU A 83 -26.15 -1.03 1.02
CA LEU A 83 -27.35 -0.70 1.81
C LEU A 83 -27.23 0.69 2.44
N SER A 84 -26.08 1.00 3.08
CA SER A 84 -25.87 2.29 3.72
C SER A 84 -25.86 3.45 2.71
N ILE A 85 -25.07 3.35 1.63
CA ILE A 85 -24.96 4.44 0.64
C ILE A 85 -26.27 4.65 -0.13
N SER A 86 -27.03 3.58 -0.42
CA SER A 86 -28.35 3.71 -1.05
C SER A 86 -29.33 4.41 -0.12
N THR A 87 -29.32 4.07 1.17
CA THR A 87 -30.14 4.74 2.20
C THR A 87 -29.77 6.22 2.30
N PHE A 88 -28.47 6.54 2.30
CA PHE A 88 -27.97 7.91 2.25
C PHE A 88 -28.47 8.66 1.02
N TRP A 89 -28.42 8.07 -0.18
CA TRP A 89 -28.95 8.71 -1.40
C TRP A 89 -30.45 8.97 -1.35
N ILE A 90 -31.23 8.01 -0.83
CA ILE A 90 -32.68 8.14 -0.70
C ILE A 90 -33.05 9.30 0.22
N PHE A 91 -32.37 9.45 1.36
CA PHE A 91 -32.67 10.52 2.31
C PHE A 91 -32.14 11.88 1.87
N THR A 92 -30.91 11.93 1.36
CA THR A 92 -30.27 13.22 1.05
C THR A 92 -30.72 13.81 -0.28
N ARG A 93 -31.04 12.96 -1.28
CA ARG A 93 -31.41 13.39 -2.64
C ARG A 93 -30.44 14.40 -3.26
N ARG A 94 -29.17 14.33 -2.85
CA ARG A 94 -28.09 15.28 -3.23
C ARG A 94 -28.33 16.73 -2.80
N THR A 95 -29.26 17.00 -1.88
CA THR A 95 -29.47 18.33 -1.30
C THR A 95 -28.41 18.61 -0.26
N THR A 96 -27.66 19.71 -0.39
CA THR A 96 -26.52 20.07 0.48
C THR A 96 -26.87 20.04 1.97
N SER A 97 -28.00 20.64 2.37
CA SER A 97 -28.43 20.68 3.78
C SER A 97 -28.66 19.27 4.34
N LEU A 98 -29.35 18.41 3.59
CA LEU A 98 -29.62 17.03 4.00
C LEU A 98 -28.33 16.19 4.03
N VAL A 99 -27.41 16.39 3.08
CA VAL A 99 -26.10 15.72 3.09
C VAL A 99 -25.34 15.99 4.38
N ILE A 100 -25.38 17.23 4.87
CA ILE A 100 -24.72 17.66 6.11
C ILE A 100 -25.49 17.16 7.35
N GLU A 101 -26.82 17.21 7.33
CA GLU A 101 -27.68 16.79 8.44
C GLU A 101 -27.63 15.27 8.69
N TYR A 102 -27.57 14.47 7.62
CA TYR A 102 -27.51 13.00 7.68
C TYR A 102 -26.09 12.43 7.73
N ASP A 103 -25.10 13.20 8.19
CA ASP A 103 -23.71 12.76 8.26
C ASP A 103 -23.47 11.58 9.22
N TRP A 104 -24.39 11.35 10.16
CA TRP A 104 -24.41 10.18 11.03
C TRP A 104 -24.63 8.85 10.29
N LEU A 105 -25.23 8.85 9.08
CA LEU A 105 -25.40 7.62 8.26
C LEU A 105 -24.05 7.03 7.81
N PRO A 106 -23.15 7.79 7.16
CA PRO A 106 -21.81 7.28 6.86
C PRO A 106 -21.03 6.88 8.12
N MET A 107 -21.22 7.57 9.24
CA MET A 107 -20.52 7.26 10.48
C MET A 107 -21.02 5.97 11.14
N THR A 108 -22.32 5.72 11.15
CA THR A 108 -22.88 4.43 11.60
C THR A 108 -22.43 3.27 10.69
N TYR A 109 -22.27 3.52 9.39
CA TYR A 109 -21.62 2.57 8.49
C TYR A 109 -20.16 2.28 8.87
N PHE A 110 -19.36 3.27 9.24
CA PHE A 110 -18.00 3.05 9.73
C PHE A 110 -17.95 2.21 11.01
N VAL A 111 -18.88 2.45 11.94
CA VAL A 111 -19.01 1.62 13.13
C VAL A 111 -19.35 0.18 12.75
N ALA A 112 -20.29 -0.03 11.80
CA ALA A 112 -20.62 -1.35 11.30
C ALA A 112 -19.43 -2.03 10.61
N LEU A 113 -18.67 -1.30 9.79
CA LEU A 113 -17.45 -1.78 9.14
C LEU A 113 -16.42 -2.24 10.17
N ALA A 114 -16.15 -1.41 11.18
CA ALA A 114 -15.25 -1.77 12.29
C ALA A 114 -15.77 -3.01 13.04
N ALA A 115 -17.07 -3.05 13.36
CA ALA A 115 -17.68 -4.18 14.05
C ALA A 115 -17.51 -5.50 13.26
N ILE A 116 -17.66 -5.47 11.94
CA ILE A 116 -17.43 -6.65 11.08
C ILE A 116 -15.97 -7.12 11.14
N PHE A 117 -15.00 -6.27 11.41
CA PHE A 117 -13.60 -6.70 11.61
C PHE A 117 -13.32 -7.19 13.03
N PHE A 118 -13.78 -6.46 14.05
CA PHE A 118 -13.39 -6.67 15.46
C PHE A 118 -14.30 -7.62 16.25
N VAL A 119 -15.59 -7.69 15.92
CA VAL A 119 -16.53 -8.55 16.66
C VAL A 119 -16.28 -10.02 16.25
N PRO A 120 -16.04 -10.95 17.19
CA PRO A 120 -15.68 -12.34 16.90
C PRO A 120 -16.88 -13.18 16.45
N ILE A 121 -17.56 -12.78 15.37
CA ILE A 121 -18.68 -13.51 14.78
C ILE A 121 -18.13 -14.75 14.06
N ARG A 122 -18.34 -15.94 14.63
CA ARG A 122 -17.80 -17.21 14.09
C ARG A 122 -18.20 -17.48 12.62
N SER A 123 -19.37 -17.00 12.21
CA SER A 123 -19.96 -17.23 10.88
C SER A 123 -19.24 -16.56 9.71
N PHE A 124 -18.38 -15.55 9.93
CA PHE A 124 -17.73 -14.78 8.87
C PHE A 124 -16.21 -14.81 8.97
N SER A 125 -15.56 -15.84 8.42
CA SER A 125 -14.09 -15.90 8.25
C SER A 125 -13.27 -15.49 9.48
N HIS A 126 -13.71 -15.93 10.67
CA HIS A 126 -13.18 -15.49 11.97
C HIS A 126 -11.65 -15.64 12.10
N GLY A 127 -11.11 -16.79 11.65
CA GLY A 127 -9.66 -17.04 11.69
C GLY A 127 -8.86 -16.02 10.88
N GLY A 128 -9.35 -15.65 9.70
CA GLY A 128 -8.70 -14.67 8.82
C GLY A 128 -8.68 -13.27 9.42
N ARG A 129 -9.82 -12.82 9.95
CA ARG A 129 -9.96 -11.51 10.62
C ARG A 129 -9.06 -11.40 11.85
N SER A 130 -9.09 -12.40 12.73
CA SER A 130 -8.26 -12.42 13.94
C SER A 130 -6.76 -12.38 13.60
N ARG A 131 -6.31 -13.18 12.62
CA ARG A 131 -4.93 -13.16 12.11
C ARG A 131 -4.53 -11.81 11.52
N PHE A 132 -5.40 -11.22 10.70
CA PHE A 132 -5.18 -9.89 10.13
C PHE A 132 -5.00 -8.85 11.25
N LEU A 133 -5.90 -8.80 12.23
CA LEU A 133 -5.82 -7.87 13.35
C LEU A 133 -4.59 -8.11 14.23
N ALA A 134 -4.22 -9.36 14.50
CA ALA A 134 -3.01 -9.69 15.25
C ALA A 134 -1.74 -9.24 14.52
N THR A 135 -1.70 -9.41 13.20
CA THR A 135 -0.59 -8.97 12.36
C THR A 135 -0.54 -7.44 12.30
N LEU A 136 -1.67 -6.78 12.08
CA LEU A 136 -1.80 -5.32 12.08
C LEU A 136 -1.33 -4.71 13.42
N LYS A 137 -1.77 -5.29 14.55
CA LYS A 137 -1.33 -4.89 15.89
C LYS A 137 0.18 -5.06 16.04
N ARG A 138 0.71 -6.22 15.67
CA ARG A 138 2.15 -6.53 15.78
C ARG A 138 2.98 -5.53 14.99
N VAL A 139 2.68 -5.32 13.71
CA VAL A 139 3.45 -4.40 12.86
C VAL A 139 3.30 -2.95 13.30
N SER A 140 2.14 -2.53 13.83
CA SER A 140 1.91 -1.16 14.27
C SER A 140 2.70 -0.80 15.53
N ILE A 141 2.67 -1.66 16.55
CA ILE A 141 3.26 -1.36 17.88
C ILE A 141 4.79 -1.42 17.87
N GLY A 142 5.41 -2.19 16.97
CA GLY A 142 6.87 -2.34 16.99
C GLY A 142 7.40 -3.70 16.59
N GLY A 143 6.54 -4.70 16.52
CA GLY A 143 6.94 -6.08 16.26
C GLY A 143 7.18 -6.36 14.78
N ILE A 144 8.00 -7.38 14.56
CA ILE A 144 8.13 -8.08 13.28
C ILE A 144 8.44 -9.54 13.61
N ALA A 145 7.65 -10.43 13.03
CA ALA A 145 7.82 -11.87 13.19
C ALA A 145 9.23 -12.31 12.74
N GLN A 146 9.70 -13.43 13.29
CA GLN A 146 10.91 -14.07 12.78
C GLN A 146 10.63 -14.67 11.39
N ALA A 147 11.69 -15.02 10.66
CA ALA A 147 11.55 -15.59 9.31
C ALA A 147 10.64 -16.84 9.31
N GLN A 148 10.80 -17.71 10.30
CA GLN A 148 10.01 -18.92 10.47
C GLN A 148 8.54 -18.66 10.88
N ASP A 149 8.24 -17.50 11.48
CA ASP A 149 6.96 -17.20 12.13
C ASP A 149 6.03 -16.34 11.25
N GLY A 150 6.35 -16.17 9.97
CA GLY A 150 5.50 -15.42 9.03
C GLY A 150 5.95 -13.97 8.79
N LYS A 151 7.25 -13.68 8.90
CA LYS A 151 7.85 -12.37 8.55
C LYS A 151 7.37 -11.82 7.20
N PHE A 152 7.22 -12.68 6.20
CA PHE A 152 6.75 -12.27 4.87
C PHE A 152 5.34 -11.65 4.93
N GLY A 153 4.43 -12.23 5.71
CA GLY A 153 3.09 -11.68 5.92
C GLY A 153 3.11 -10.31 6.61
N ASP A 154 3.98 -10.12 7.58
CA ASP A 154 4.18 -8.82 8.25
C ASP A 154 4.69 -7.75 7.29
N ILE A 155 5.68 -8.10 6.46
CA ILE A 155 6.25 -7.21 5.45
C ILE A 155 5.17 -6.86 4.41
N LEU A 156 4.45 -7.87 3.90
CA LEU A 156 3.41 -7.68 2.89
C LEU A 156 2.31 -6.74 3.41
N LEU A 157 1.80 -6.96 4.62
CA LEU A 157 0.79 -6.09 5.22
C LEU A 157 1.31 -4.68 5.43
N ALA A 158 2.51 -4.52 5.98
CA ALA A 158 3.07 -3.21 6.24
C ALA A 158 3.36 -2.43 4.94
N ASP A 159 3.75 -3.12 3.86
CA ASP A 159 3.89 -2.51 2.53
C ASP A 159 2.55 -2.09 1.94
N VAL A 160 1.50 -2.88 2.12
CA VAL A 160 0.13 -2.47 1.77
C VAL A 160 -0.27 -1.20 2.52
N LEU A 161 0.01 -1.11 3.83
CA LEU A 161 -0.33 0.08 4.62
C LEU A 161 0.31 1.36 4.08
N THR A 162 1.49 1.32 3.44
CA THR A 162 2.12 2.52 2.84
C THR A 162 1.27 3.17 1.76
N SER A 163 0.61 2.34 0.94
CA SER A 163 -0.33 2.77 -0.10
C SER A 163 -1.67 3.28 0.49
N TYR A 164 -1.93 3.02 1.77
CA TYR A 164 -3.09 3.51 2.52
C TYR A 164 -2.81 4.78 3.34
N SER A 165 -1.58 5.32 3.30
CA SER A 165 -1.18 6.50 4.08
C SER A 165 -2.16 7.68 3.95
N LYS A 166 -2.54 8.04 2.72
CA LYS A 166 -3.52 9.12 2.48
C LYS A 166 -4.93 8.77 2.95
N ILE A 167 -5.36 7.52 2.78
CA ILE A 167 -6.67 7.04 3.25
C ILE A 167 -6.75 7.12 4.78
N LEU A 168 -5.67 6.79 5.51
CA LEU A 168 -5.59 6.95 6.96
C LEU A 168 -5.66 8.43 7.38
N GLY A 169 -4.99 9.32 6.64
CA GLY A 169 -5.11 10.76 6.84
C GLY A 169 -6.54 11.27 6.65
N ASP A 170 -7.24 10.80 5.62
CA ASP A 170 -8.64 11.19 5.37
C ASP A 170 -9.60 10.57 6.40
N LEU A 171 -9.33 9.37 6.90
CA LEU A 171 -10.08 8.78 8.00
C LEU A 171 -9.99 9.66 9.26
N TYR A 172 -8.79 10.20 9.55
CA TYR A 172 -8.64 11.16 10.62
C TYR A 172 -9.43 12.46 10.37
N VAL A 173 -9.37 13.02 9.15
CA VAL A 173 -10.14 14.21 8.80
C VAL A 173 -11.64 13.99 9.02
N VAL A 174 -12.17 12.85 8.57
CA VAL A 174 -13.58 12.47 8.79
C VAL A 174 -13.93 12.45 10.28
N LEU A 175 -13.13 11.76 11.09
CA LEU A 175 -13.37 11.68 12.53
C LEU A 175 -13.26 13.05 13.20
N CYS A 176 -12.25 13.83 12.85
CA CYS A 176 -12.03 15.16 13.39
C CYS A 176 -13.22 16.09 13.10
N MET A 177 -13.68 16.13 11.84
CA MET A 177 -14.80 16.96 11.43
C MET A 177 -16.10 16.52 12.11
N PHE A 178 -16.33 15.21 12.25
CA PHE A 178 -17.51 14.68 12.93
C PHE A 178 -17.58 15.08 14.41
N PHE A 179 -16.45 15.07 15.10
CA PHE A 179 -16.39 15.40 16.54
C PHE A 179 -16.18 16.89 16.82
N THR A 180 -16.04 17.73 15.79
CA THR A 180 -15.93 19.18 15.97
C THR A 180 -17.31 19.78 16.19
N PRO A 181 -17.52 20.68 17.18
CA PRO A 181 -18.79 21.37 17.36
C PRO A 181 -19.22 22.08 16.06
N SER A 182 -20.44 21.83 15.60
CA SER A 182 -20.97 22.33 14.31
C SER A 182 -20.21 21.85 13.06
N GLY A 183 -19.30 20.88 13.21
CA GLY A 183 -18.67 20.18 12.09
C GLY A 183 -19.57 19.09 11.52
N SER A 184 -19.20 18.59 10.34
CA SER A 184 -19.90 17.48 9.69
C SER A 184 -18.91 16.66 8.88
N SER A 185 -19.02 15.33 8.98
CA SER A 185 -18.14 14.39 8.26
C SER A 185 -18.37 14.34 6.75
N THR A 186 -19.50 14.87 6.28
CA THR A 186 -19.90 14.93 4.87
C THR A 186 -19.72 16.31 4.26
N ALA A 187 -19.37 17.32 5.07
CA ALA A 187 -18.98 18.64 4.58
C ALA A 187 -17.67 18.57 3.77
N ARG A 188 -17.29 19.70 3.14
CA ARG A 188 -16.06 19.79 2.34
C ARG A 188 -14.86 19.42 3.23
N PRO A 189 -14.03 18.44 2.88
CA PRO A 189 -12.97 17.94 3.75
C PRO A 189 -11.99 19.03 4.21
N ASP A 190 -11.99 19.33 5.51
CA ASP A 190 -11.02 20.23 6.12
C ASP A 190 -9.75 19.46 6.54
N ARG A 191 -8.73 19.52 5.69
CA ARG A 191 -7.43 18.88 5.93
C ARG A 191 -6.57 19.62 6.95
N LYS A 192 -7.06 20.71 7.54
CA LYS A 192 -6.48 21.40 8.71
C LYS A 192 -7.22 21.07 10.01
N CYS A 193 -8.30 20.29 9.97
CA CYS A 193 -9.00 19.85 11.17
C CYS A 193 -8.04 19.12 12.11
N GLY A 194 -8.01 19.53 13.39
CA GLY A 194 -7.09 18.98 14.38
C GLY A 194 -5.64 19.48 14.27
N GLY A 195 -5.42 20.53 13.45
CA GLY A 195 -4.13 21.21 13.27
C GLY A 195 -3.39 20.78 12.01
N THR A 196 -2.35 21.54 11.65
CA THR A 196 -1.56 21.32 10.42
C THR A 196 -0.64 20.11 10.47
N VAL A 197 -0.41 19.56 11.66
CA VAL A 197 0.61 18.52 11.91
C VAL A 197 0.02 17.12 11.97
N MET A 198 -1.23 16.95 12.42
CA MET A 198 -1.78 15.63 12.72
C MET A 198 -1.97 14.76 11.46
N VAL A 199 -2.56 15.31 10.40
CA VAL A 199 -2.74 14.59 9.13
C VAL A 199 -1.39 14.13 8.54
N PRO A 200 -0.36 15.00 8.41
CA PRO A 200 0.99 14.56 8.00
C PRO A 200 1.59 13.47 8.89
N LEU A 201 1.45 13.58 10.22
CA LEU A 201 1.95 12.55 11.13
C LEU A 201 1.28 11.19 10.87
N ILE A 202 -0.04 11.16 10.73
CA ILE A 202 -0.79 9.93 10.45
C ILE A 202 -0.38 9.34 9.09
N MET A 203 -0.21 10.19 8.07
CA MET A 203 0.29 9.76 6.77
C MET A 203 1.72 9.17 6.84
N ALA A 204 2.55 9.64 7.78
CA ALA A 204 3.91 9.15 7.98
C ALA A 204 3.97 7.80 8.72
N VAL A 205 2.93 7.43 9.49
CA VAL A 205 2.92 6.21 10.32
C VAL A 205 3.23 4.94 9.53
N PRO A 206 2.61 4.64 8.37
CA PRO A 206 2.94 3.43 7.60
C PRO A 206 4.42 3.35 7.17
N PHE A 207 5.00 4.47 6.76
CA PHE A 207 6.41 4.55 6.37
C PHE A 207 7.33 4.39 7.58
N ALA A 208 6.96 4.95 8.74
CA ALA A 208 7.67 4.76 10.00
C ALA A 208 7.65 3.30 10.47
N ILE A 209 6.52 2.60 10.31
CA ILE A 209 6.42 1.16 10.58
C ILE A 209 7.44 0.39 9.73
N ARG A 210 7.48 0.61 8.41
CA ARG A 210 8.41 -0.09 7.52
C ARG A 210 9.87 0.30 7.76
N PHE A 211 10.15 1.59 7.97
CA PHE A 211 11.47 2.07 8.36
C PHE A 211 11.97 1.32 9.61
N ARG A 212 11.17 1.31 10.68
CA ARG A 212 11.49 0.61 11.92
C ARG A 212 11.70 -0.89 11.70
N GLN A 213 10.83 -1.56 10.96
CA GLN A 213 10.99 -2.98 10.63
C GLN A 213 12.32 -3.27 9.93
N CYS A 214 12.71 -2.42 8.98
CA CYS A 214 13.98 -2.56 8.25
C CYS A 214 15.18 -2.33 9.17
N ILE A 215 15.12 -1.35 10.08
CA ILE A 215 16.16 -1.13 11.09
C ILE A 215 16.26 -2.31 12.06
N ILE A 216 15.14 -2.87 12.53
CA ILE A 216 15.15 -4.06 13.39
C ILE A 216 15.84 -5.23 12.69
N GLU A 217 15.51 -5.50 11.43
CA GLU A 217 16.15 -6.58 10.66
C GLU A 217 17.65 -6.33 10.44
N TYR A 218 18.04 -5.10 10.12
CA TYR A 218 19.45 -4.71 10.03
C TYR A 218 20.20 -5.00 11.35
N LEU A 219 19.63 -4.59 12.48
CA LEU A 219 20.21 -4.83 13.80
C LEU A 219 20.23 -6.31 14.17
N ARG A 220 19.23 -7.11 13.74
CA ARG A 220 19.23 -8.57 13.91
C ARG A 220 20.37 -9.23 13.15
N VAL A 221 20.58 -8.87 11.88
CA VAL A 221 21.69 -9.39 11.08
C VAL A 221 23.03 -8.99 11.69
N LYS A 222 23.18 -7.72 12.11
CA LYS A 222 24.43 -7.23 12.73
C LYS A 222 24.78 -7.93 14.05
N ARG A 223 23.77 -8.38 14.81
CA ARG A 223 23.95 -9.08 16.10
C ARG A 223 24.11 -10.59 15.94
N ALA A 224 23.68 -11.16 14.81
CA ALA A 224 23.84 -12.57 14.54
C ALA A 224 25.29 -12.89 14.16
N PRO A 225 25.76 -14.14 14.38
CA PRO A 225 27.05 -14.58 13.84
C PRO A 225 27.09 -14.34 12.33
N TYR A 226 28.19 -13.76 11.84
CA TYR A 226 28.34 -13.46 10.42
C TYR A 226 28.17 -14.73 9.60
N LYS A 227 27.26 -14.68 8.63
CA LYS A 227 27.11 -15.69 7.59
C LYS A 227 27.29 -14.99 6.26
N GLU A 228 28.26 -15.46 5.47
CA GLU A 228 28.58 -14.87 4.17
C GLU A 228 27.36 -14.77 3.26
N SER A 229 26.47 -15.77 3.29
CA SER A 229 25.22 -15.81 2.53
C SER A 229 24.18 -14.74 2.93
N VAL A 230 24.29 -14.16 4.12
CA VAL A 230 23.39 -13.09 4.62
C VAL A 230 24.07 -11.71 4.48
N GLY A 231 25.39 -11.68 4.37
CA GLY A 231 26.20 -10.47 4.35
C GLY A 231 26.07 -9.64 5.63
N TRP A 232 26.52 -8.39 5.58
CA TRP A 232 26.49 -7.47 6.74
C TRP A 232 25.11 -6.81 6.97
N GLY A 233 24.09 -7.16 6.18
CA GLY A 233 22.72 -6.62 6.31
C GLY A 233 22.47 -5.28 5.60
N GLY A 234 23.38 -4.83 4.71
CA GLY A 234 23.25 -3.56 3.99
C GLY A 234 21.95 -3.40 3.19
N GLN A 235 21.37 -4.50 2.70
CA GLN A 235 20.07 -4.48 2.03
C GLN A 235 18.94 -4.02 2.96
N HIS A 236 18.95 -4.38 4.25
CA HIS A 236 17.94 -3.92 5.20
C HIS A 236 18.05 -2.41 5.44
N LEU A 237 19.28 -1.89 5.54
CA LEU A 237 19.51 -0.46 5.67
C LEU A 237 19.08 0.30 4.41
N ALA A 238 19.40 -0.20 3.22
CA ALA A 238 18.92 0.37 1.96
C ALA A 238 17.39 0.40 1.90
N ASN A 239 16.72 -0.65 2.38
CA ASN A 239 15.26 -0.68 2.46
C ASN A 239 14.73 0.35 3.46
N ALA A 240 15.40 0.53 4.61
CA ALA A 240 15.05 1.58 5.56
C ALA A 240 15.17 2.96 4.90
N THR A 241 16.26 3.23 4.18
CA THR A 241 16.45 4.48 3.44
C THR A 241 15.34 4.71 2.43
N LYS A 242 14.91 3.67 1.70
CA LYS A 242 13.75 3.76 0.79
C LYS A 242 12.52 4.33 1.50
N TYR A 243 12.09 3.76 2.63
CA TYR A 243 10.92 4.28 3.34
C TYR A 243 11.17 5.65 3.98
N ALA A 244 12.41 5.94 4.39
CA ALA A 244 12.78 7.26 4.90
C ALA A 244 12.60 8.38 3.87
N THR A 245 12.79 8.09 2.58
CA THR A 245 12.59 9.09 1.50
C THR A 245 11.15 9.61 1.41
N ALA A 246 10.16 8.94 2.02
CA ALA A 246 8.78 9.42 2.06
C ALA A 246 8.59 10.59 3.04
N PHE A 247 9.39 10.68 4.11
CA PHE A 247 9.20 11.72 5.13
C PHE A 247 9.40 13.14 4.59
N PRO A 248 10.45 13.45 3.82
CA PRO A 248 10.59 14.79 3.22
C PRO A 248 9.42 15.15 2.29
N VAL A 249 8.87 14.19 1.54
CA VAL A 249 7.69 14.41 0.68
C VAL A 249 6.48 14.85 1.52
N ILE A 250 6.24 14.16 2.63
CA ILE A 250 5.14 14.45 3.55
C ILE A 250 5.35 15.81 4.25
N ILE A 251 6.56 16.06 4.76
CA ILE A 251 6.91 17.29 5.49
C ILE A 251 6.80 18.50 4.57
N PHE A 252 7.48 18.49 3.41
CA PHE A 252 7.44 19.62 2.49
C PHE A 252 6.03 19.84 1.93
N GLY A 253 5.29 18.77 1.65
CA GLY A 253 3.89 18.86 1.23
C GLY A 253 2.98 19.45 2.31
N ALA A 254 3.24 19.17 3.59
CA ALA A 254 2.54 19.78 4.71
C ALA A 254 2.89 21.26 4.87
N MET A 255 4.18 21.61 4.75
CA MET A 255 4.64 23.01 4.79
C MET A 255 4.00 23.84 3.68
N GLN A 256 3.93 23.32 2.45
CA GLN A 256 3.27 23.99 1.32
C GLN A 256 1.81 24.31 1.62
N ARG A 257 1.06 23.39 2.23
CA ARG A 257 -0.36 23.60 2.61
C ARG A 257 -0.55 24.57 3.77
N SER A 258 0.48 24.76 4.59
CA SER A 258 0.48 25.70 5.71
C SER A 258 0.81 27.13 5.29
N LEU A 259 1.29 27.35 4.05
CA LEU A 259 1.54 28.69 3.54
C LEU A 259 0.22 29.46 3.35
N PRO A 260 0.20 30.78 3.61
CA PRO A 260 -0.95 31.62 3.28
C PRO A 260 -1.24 31.58 1.78
N ALA A 261 -2.53 31.63 1.41
CA ALA A 261 -2.94 31.67 0.01
C ALA A 261 -2.25 32.82 -0.74
N GLY A 262 -1.76 32.55 -1.96
CA GLY A 262 -1.01 33.51 -2.76
C GLY A 262 0.48 33.64 -2.41
N THR A 263 0.98 32.95 -1.38
CA THR A 263 2.41 32.96 -1.03
C THR A 263 3.19 32.03 -1.96
N SER A 264 4.12 32.59 -2.73
CA SER A 264 5.03 31.81 -3.58
C SER A 264 6.26 31.38 -2.78
N ALA A 265 6.50 30.07 -2.71
CA ALA A 265 7.67 29.48 -2.07
C ALA A 265 8.42 28.56 -3.07
N PRO A 266 9.09 29.11 -4.09
CA PRO A 266 9.68 28.32 -5.16
C PRO A 266 10.77 27.35 -4.66
N GLY A 267 11.53 27.75 -3.62
CA GLY A 267 12.51 26.87 -2.99
C GLY A 267 11.88 25.63 -2.35
N LEU A 268 10.78 25.81 -1.61
CA LEU A 268 10.02 24.71 -1.01
C LEU A 268 9.40 23.81 -2.08
N ASN A 269 8.87 24.40 -3.16
CA ASN A 269 8.32 23.64 -4.30
C ASN A 269 9.39 22.77 -4.96
N ARG A 270 10.59 23.31 -5.20
CA ARG A 270 11.72 22.55 -5.74
C ARG A 270 12.17 21.45 -4.78
N ALA A 271 12.25 21.74 -3.48
CA ALA A 271 12.62 20.74 -2.47
C ALA A 271 11.61 19.60 -2.40
N TRP A 272 10.30 19.91 -2.43
CA TRP A 272 9.24 18.91 -2.50
C TRP A 272 9.33 18.07 -3.78
N LEU A 273 9.58 18.70 -4.94
CA LEU A 273 9.72 17.99 -6.20
C LEU A 273 10.91 17.03 -6.20
N VAL A 274 12.07 17.48 -5.70
CA VAL A 274 13.26 16.62 -5.58
C VAL A 274 12.98 15.45 -4.63
N ALA A 275 12.36 15.72 -3.47
CA ALA A 275 11.98 14.66 -2.54
C ALA A 275 11.03 13.65 -3.19
N ALA A 276 10.02 14.12 -3.93
CA ALA A 276 9.06 13.26 -4.61
C ALA A 276 9.73 12.43 -5.70
N LEU A 277 10.63 13.03 -6.50
CA LEU A 277 11.38 12.33 -7.54
C LEU A 277 12.28 11.24 -6.94
N VAL A 278 13.04 11.55 -5.89
CA VAL A 278 13.90 10.59 -5.19
C VAL A 278 13.07 9.45 -4.60
N ASN A 279 11.96 9.76 -3.93
CA ASN A 279 11.08 8.75 -3.36
C ASN A 279 10.49 7.84 -4.44
N SER A 280 9.97 8.42 -5.52
CA SER A 280 9.35 7.66 -6.62
C SER A 280 10.35 6.77 -7.34
N LEU A 281 11.51 7.31 -7.75
CA LEU A 281 12.51 6.54 -8.49
C LEU A 281 13.18 5.47 -7.63
N TYR A 282 13.52 5.78 -6.37
CA TYR A 282 14.13 4.78 -5.50
C TYR A 282 13.14 3.66 -5.17
N SER A 283 11.88 4.01 -4.88
CA SER A 283 10.87 3.00 -4.62
C SER A 283 10.53 2.16 -5.85
N TRP A 284 10.53 2.75 -7.06
CA TRP A 284 10.36 2.02 -8.31
C TRP A 284 11.54 1.06 -8.57
N TYR A 285 12.78 1.56 -8.44
CA TYR A 285 13.97 0.71 -8.51
C TYR A 285 13.86 -0.47 -7.54
N TRP A 286 13.41 -0.22 -6.32
CA TRP A 286 13.27 -1.26 -5.31
C TRP A 286 12.23 -2.31 -5.71
N ASP A 287 11.07 -1.88 -6.20
CA ASP A 287 10.02 -2.80 -6.64
C ASP A 287 10.55 -3.71 -7.75
N VAL A 288 11.21 -3.14 -8.78
CA VAL A 288 11.76 -3.90 -9.91
C VAL A 288 12.91 -4.80 -9.50
N ALA A 289 13.95 -4.25 -8.85
CA ALA A 289 15.20 -4.95 -8.62
C ALA A 289 15.19 -5.86 -7.40
N LYS A 290 14.40 -5.55 -6.36
CA LYS A 290 14.46 -6.25 -5.06
C LYS A 290 13.20 -7.03 -4.74
N ASP A 291 12.04 -6.41 -4.91
CA ASP A 291 10.76 -7.05 -4.58
C ASP A 291 10.32 -8.03 -5.66
N TRP A 292 10.57 -7.71 -6.94
CA TRP A 292 10.31 -8.57 -8.08
C TRP A 292 11.56 -9.28 -8.60
N ASP A 293 12.74 -9.00 -8.04
CA ASP A 293 13.98 -9.74 -8.35
C ASP A 293 14.28 -9.82 -9.85
N LEU A 294 14.03 -8.71 -10.56
CA LEU A 294 14.26 -8.60 -12.00
C LEU A 294 15.66 -8.08 -12.29
N THR A 295 16.21 -8.46 -13.44
CA THR A 295 17.61 -8.23 -13.80
C THR A 295 17.85 -6.91 -14.53
N LEU A 296 16.83 -6.06 -14.65
CA LEU A 296 16.89 -4.77 -15.38
C LEU A 296 17.98 -3.83 -14.88
N PHE A 297 18.34 -3.92 -13.58
CA PHE A 297 19.39 -3.12 -12.96
C PHE A 297 20.59 -3.96 -12.51
N SER A 298 20.66 -5.23 -12.93
CA SER A 298 21.80 -6.10 -12.67
C SER A 298 22.96 -5.80 -13.63
N SER A 299 24.06 -6.57 -13.50
CA SER A 299 25.21 -6.46 -14.41
C SER A 299 24.78 -6.61 -15.88
N ALA A 300 25.54 -6.02 -16.81
CA ALA A 300 25.25 -6.12 -18.24
C ALA A 300 25.20 -7.58 -18.72
N ARG A 301 26.02 -8.46 -18.14
CA ARG A 301 26.03 -9.90 -18.43
C ARG A 301 24.70 -10.57 -18.03
N GLU A 302 24.19 -10.27 -16.84
CA GLU A 302 22.95 -10.87 -16.34
C GLU A 302 21.73 -10.28 -17.05
N ARG A 303 21.67 -8.96 -17.22
CA ARG A 303 20.58 -8.25 -17.88
C ARG A 303 20.38 -8.66 -19.34
N ASN A 304 21.48 -8.92 -20.05
CA ASN A 304 21.51 -9.24 -21.48
C ASN A 304 21.70 -10.76 -21.74
N ASN A 305 21.54 -11.61 -20.73
CA ASN A 305 21.70 -13.04 -20.90
C ASN A 305 20.67 -13.56 -21.92
N PRO A 306 21.08 -14.24 -23.01
CA PRO A 306 20.17 -14.74 -24.04
C PRO A 306 19.22 -15.86 -23.56
N GLU A 307 19.47 -16.47 -22.41
CA GLU A 307 18.62 -17.54 -21.84
C GLU A 307 17.25 -17.04 -21.36
N HIS A 308 17.07 -15.73 -21.17
CA HIS A 308 15.81 -15.16 -20.70
C HIS A 308 15.56 -13.77 -21.30
N PRO A 309 14.31 -13.27 -21.25
CA PRO A 309 14.00 -11.94 -21.77
C PRO A 309 14.81 -10.85 -21.08
N PHE A 310 15.10 -9.79 -21.84
CA PHE A 310 15.91 -8.65 -21.40
C PHE A 310 15.45 -8.07 -20.06
N GLY A 311 16.36 -8.02 -19.08
CA GLY A 311 16.07 -7.40 -17.78
C GLY A 311 15.00 -8.12 -16.94
N LEU A 312 14.55 -9.31 -17.34
CA LEU A 312 13.71 -10.19 -16.53
C LEU A 312 14.54 -11.33 -15.94
N ARG A 313 14.00 -12.03 -14.95
CA ARG A 313 14.62 -13.24 -14.38
C ARG A 313 14.31 -14.47 -15.23
N ARG A 314 15.16 -15.50 -15.10
CA ARG A 314 15.03 -16.77 -15.85
C ARG A 314 13.70 -17.50 -15.64
N ARG A 315 13.20 -17.53 -14.40
CA ARG A 315 11.96 -18.24 -14.03
C ARG A 315 10.81 -17.27 -13.83
N LEU A 316 9.83 -17.33 -14.73
CA LEU A 316 8.60 -16.53 -14.71
C LEU A 316 7.40 -17.47 -14.56
N VAL A 317 6.60 -17.29 -13.50
CA VAL A 317 5.37 -18.08 -13.29
C VAL A 317 4.27 -17.57 -14.19
N PHE A 318 4.12 -16.24 -14.30
CA PHE A 318 3.29 -15.64 -15.33
C PHE A 318 4.05 -15.76 -16.66
N GLN A 319 3.80 -16.80 -17.44
CA GLN A 319 4.67 -17.19 -18.56
C GLN A 319 4.89 -16.12 -19.64
N GLN A 320 4.04 -15.09 -19.70
CA GLN A 320 4.11 -14.02 -20.71
C GLN A 320 5.01 -12.86 -20.26
N PRO A 321 6.18 -12.62 -20.88
CA PRO A 321 7.11 -11.55 -20.49
C PRO A 321 6.49 -10.14 -20.58
N VAL A 322 5.60 -9.92 -21.55
CA VAL A 322 4.89 -8.65 -21.76
C VAL A 322 4.18 -8.18 -20.49
N ILE A 323 3.63 -9.12 -19.69
CA ILE A 323 2.95 -8.78 -18.45
C ILE A 323 3.91 -8.06 -17.47
N TYR A 324 5.17 -8.51 -17.35
CA TYR A 324 6.16 -7.88 -16.47
C TYR A 324 6.52 -6.48 -16.96
N TYR A 325 6.76 -6.31 -18.26
CA TYR A 325 7.08 -4.98 -18.80
C TYR A 325 5.93 -3.99 -18.62
N CYS A 326 4.68 -4.44 -18.85
CA CYS A 326 3.49 -3.63 -18.57
C CYS A 326 3.42 -3.22 -17.09
N VAL A 327 3.75 -4.14 -16.17
CA VAL A 327 3.73 -3.87 -14.72
C VAL A 327 4.86 -2.93 -14.30
N ILE A 328 6.07 -3.07 -14.86
CA ILE A 328 7.19 -2.14 -14.64
C ILE A 328 6.80 -0.72 -15.09
N GLY A 329 6.23 -0.60 -16.28
CA GLY A 329 5.80 0.69 -16.83
C GLY A 329 4.63 1.30 -16.06
N MET A 330 3.63 0.50 -15.72
CA MET A 330 2.48 0.93 -14.92
C MET A 330 2.88 1.38 -13.52
N ASP A 331 3.80 0.66 -12.86
CA ASP A 331 4.31 1.06 -11.54
C ASP A 331 5.03 2.40 -11.59
N LEU A 332 5.92 2.61 -12.58
CA LEU A 332 6.59 3.89 -12.78
C LEU A 332 5.60 5.03 -13.02
N MET A 333 4.66 4.82 -13.96
CA MET A 333 3.65 5.81 -14.32
C MET A 333 2.80 6.20 -13.11
N LEU A 334 2.30 5.23 -12.35
CA LEU A 334 1.44 5.48 -11.18
C LEU A 334 2.22 6.13 -10.03
N ARG A 335 3.52 5.84 -9.85
CA ARG A 335 4.39 6.56 -8.89
C ARG A 335 4.64 8.00 -9.29
N CYS A 336 4.64 8.30 -10.58
CA CYS A 336 4.77 9.66 -11.11
C CYS A 336 3.47 10.47 -11.04
N THR A 337 2.34 9.89 -10.63
CA THR A 337 1.05 10.62 -10.54
C THR A 337 1.08 11.80 -9.57
N TRP A 338 1.92 11.78 -8.55
CA TRP A 338 2.12 12.93 -7.67
C TRP A 338 2.69 14.15 -8.40
N SER A 339 3.44 13.92 -9.50
CA SER A 339 4.00 14.97 -10.35
C SER A 339 2.94 15.68 -11.18
N ILE A 340 1.71 15.16 -11.25
CA ILE A 340 0.58 15.81 -11.93
C ILE A 340 0.28 17.19 -11.30
N LYS A 341 0.58 17.36 -10.02
CA LYS A 341 0.51 18.66 -9.30
C LYS A 341 1.50 19.72 -9.79
N LEU A 342 2.44 19.37 -10.67
CA LEU A 342 3.47 20.28 -11.15
C LEU A 342 2.95 21.24 -12.23
N SER A 343 1.89 20.87 -12.94
CA SER A 343 1.30 21.74 -13.97
C SER A 343 0.26 22.65 -13.35
N ALA A 344 0.45 23.97 -13.42
CA ALA A 344 -0.53 24.96 -12.94
C ALA A 344 -1.92 24.82 -13.59
N THR A 345 -1.99 24.26 -14.80
CA THR A 345 -3.24 23.93 -15.49
C THR A 345 -3.90 22.68 -14.90
N LEU A 346 -3.12 21.74 -14.36
CA LEU A 346 -3.59 20.50 -13.72
C LEU A 346 -3.73 20.61 -12.19
N ASP A 347 -3.19 21.66 -11.57
CA ASP A 347 -3.33 21.92 -10.12
C ASP A 347 -4.81 22.11 -9.75
N LYS A 348 -5.54 22.87 -10.57
CA LYS A 348 -7.01 22.98 -10.49
C LYS A 348 -7.73 21.64 -10.65
N PHE A 349 -7.18 20.71 -11.44
CA PHE A 349 -7.73 19.36 -11.57
C PHE A 349 -7.49 18.51 -10.33
N THR A 350 -6.37 18.71 -9.62
CA THR A 350 -6.07 18.01 -8.36
C THR A 350 -6.78 18.58 -7.13
N ASP A 351 -7.37 19.77 -7.24
CA ASP A 351 -8.23 20.35 -6.20
C ASP A 351 -9.62 19.70 -6.14
N PHE A 352 -10.03 18.98 -7.20
CA PHE A 352 -11.27 18.22 -7.18
C PHE A 352 -11.15 16.96 -6.34
N GLU A 353 -12.13 16.75 -5.47
CA GLU A 353 -12.21 15.60 -4.60
C GLU A 353 -12.29 14.26 -5.37
N SER A 354 -12.84 14.28 -6.60
CA SER A 354 -12.88 13.13 -7.51
C SER A 354 -11.49 12.71 -7.98
N SER A 355 -10.62 13.66 -8.31
CA SER A 355 -9.24 13.39 -8.70
C SER A 355 -8.43 12.82 -7.54
N ILE A 356 -8.60 13.36 -6.33
CA ILE A 356 -7.95 12.83 -5.11
C ILE A 356 -8.38 11.38 -4.88
N PHE A 357 -9.68 11.09 -4.99
CA PHE A 357 -10.21 9.73 -4.86
C PHE A 357 -9.66 8.79 -5.94
N LEU A 358 -9.57 9.23 -7.19
CA LEU A 358 -8.99 8.45 -8.29
C LEU A 358 -7.52 8.12 -8.01
N LEU A 359 -6.72 9.10 -7.58
CA LEU A 359 -5.31 8.88 -7.24
C LEU A 359 -5.13 7.89 -6.08
N GLN A 360 -5.98 7.96 -5.04
CA GLN A 360 -5.97 6.97 -3.96
C GLN A 360 -6.33 5.58 -4.46
N SER A 361 -7.35 5.47 -5.32
CA SER A 361 -7.78 4.21 -5.92
C SER A 361 -6.68 3.60 -6.80
N LEU A 362 -5.99 4.43 -7.59
CA LEU A 362 -4.86 4.01 -8.44
C LEU A 362 -3.65 3.58 -7.60
N GLU A 363 -3.33 4.25 -6.50
CA GLU A 363 -2.25 3.84 -5.60
C GLU A 363 -2.54 2.48 -4.94
N VAL A 364 -3.79 2.24 -4.55
CA VAL A 364 -4.23 0.93 -4.03
C VAL A 364 -4.20 -0.14 -5.12
N PHE A 365 -4.65 0.19 -6.34
CA PHE A 365 -4.58 -0.71 -7.49
C PHE A 365 -3.13 -1.10 -7.84
N ARG A 366 -2.21 -0.13 -7.86
CA ARG A 366 -0.78 -0.37 -8.09
C ARG A 366 -0.22 -1.39 -7.09
N ARG A 367 -0.51 -1.19 -5.80
CA ARG A 367 -0.10 -2.11 -4.73
C ARG A 367 -0.75 -3.48 -4.86
N TRP A 368 -2.02 -3.54 -5.25
CA TRP A 368 -2.72 -4.78 -5.52
C TRP A 368 -2.02 -5.60 -6.62
N VAL A 369 -1.59 -4.97 -7.72
CA VAL A 369 -0.81 -5.64 -8.77
C VAL A 369 0.57 -6.05 -8.26
N TRP A 370 1.25 -5.18 -7.53
CA TRP A 370 2.58 -5.48 -6.95
C TRP A 370 2.58 -6.75 -6.10
N ILE A 371 1.49 -7.08 -5.40
CA ILE A 371 1.38 -8.30 -4.57
C ILE A 371 1.60 -9.56 -5.41
N PHE A 372 1.06 -9.64 -6.63
CA PHE A 372 1.22 -10.83 -7.49
C PHE A 372 2.69 -11.17 -7.70
N PHE A 373 3.48 -10.18 -8.13
CA PHE A 373 4.90 -10.34 -8.45
C PHE A 373 5.74 -10.48 -7.19
N ARG A 374 5.40 -9.77 -6.10
CA ARG A 374 6.10 -9.93 -4.82
C ARG A 374 5.95 -11.35 -4.27
N VAL A 375 4.73 -11.88 -4.28
CA VAL A 375 4.42 -13.22 -3.77
C VAL A 375 5.02 -14.30 -4.67
N GLU A 376 4.94 -14.13 -5.99
CA GLU A 376 5.61 -15.01 -6.95
C GLU A 376 7.12 -15.09 -6.68
N THR A 377 7.76 -13.94 -6.49
CA THR A 377 9.20 -13.85 -6.18
C THR A 377 9.55 -14.59 -4.89
N GLU A 378 8.76 -14.38 -3.82
CA GLU A 378 8.97 -15.07 -2.55
C GLU A 378 8.79 -16.60 -2.69
N TRP A 379 7.80 -17.01 -3.46
CA TRP A 379 7.54 -18.43 -3.74
C TRP A 379 8.69 -19.08 -4.47
N LEU A 380 9.26 -18.41 -5.47
CA LEU A 380 10.43 -18.90 -6.20
C LEU A 380 11.65 -19.02 -5.28
N ARG A 381 11.92 -18.00 -4.45
CA ARG A 381 13.05 -18.03 -3.50
C ARG A 381 12.94 -19.19 -2.51
N ASN A 382 11.75 -19.47 -2.00
CA ASN A 382 11.53 -20.58 -1.05
C ASN A 382 11.66 -21.97 -1.70
N ASN A 383 11.18 -22.14 -2.95
CA ASN A 383 11.29 -23.42 -3.64
C ASN A 383 12.70 -23.71 -4.15
N THR A 384 13.45 -22.69 -4.57
CA THR A 384 14.86 -22.87 -4.95
C THR A 384 15.73 -23.15 -3.73
N SER A 385 15.43 -22.55 -2.57
CA SER A 385 16.15 -22.84 -1.32
C SER A 385 15.84 -24.24 -0.75
N GLY A 386 14.67 -24.81 -1.05
CA GLY A 386 14.28 -26.16 -0.64
C GLY A 386 14.80 -27.29 -1.54
N LEU A 387 15.17 -26.97 -2.79
CA LEU A 387 15.79 -27.89 -3.75
C LEU A 387 17.30 -27.63 -3.92
N GLY A 388 17.87 -26.67 -3.17
CA GLY A 388 19.22 -26.13 -3.38
C GLY A 388 20.20 -26.35 -2.23
N VAL A 389 19.94 -27.31 -1.33
CA VAL A 389 20.99 -27.82 -0.42
C VAL A 389 21.84 -28.90 -1.11
N ASP A 390 21.32 -29.56 -2.14
CA ASP A 390 22.05 -30.63 -2.84
C ASP A 390 22.57 -30.25 -4.24
N ASP A 391 22.15 -29.12 -4.83
CA ASP A 391 22.57 -28.70 -6.19
C ASP A 391 23.36 -27.37 -6.26
N ILE A 392 23.81 -26.83 -5.11
CA ILE A 392 24.83 -25.75 -5.05
C ILE A 392 26.12 -26.30 -4.42
N LEU A 393 26.43 -27.55 -4.75
CA LEU A 393 27.76 -28.14 -4.64
C LEU A 393 28.18 -28.48 -6.06
N LEU A 394 29.28 -27.87 -6.51
CA LEU A 394 29.98 -28.10 -7.79
C LEU A 394 29.54 -27.20 -8.96
N GLY A 395 30.18 -26.03 -9.04
CA GLY A 395 30.13 -25.14 -10.19
C GLY A 395 31.17 -24.03 -10.07
N ASP A 396 32.43 -24.40 -10.27
CA ASP A 396 33.57 -23.54 -10.61
C ASP A 396 34.11 -22.56 -9.55
N TYR A 397 35.07 -23.04 -8.75
CA TYR A 397 36.27 -22.27 -8.40
C TYR A 397 37.47 -23.22 -8.24
N GLN A 398 37.87 -23.84 -9.37
CA GLN A 398 39.20 -24.42 -9.55
C GLN A 398 39.80 -23.79 -10.80
N GLY A 399 40.87 -23.01 -10.63
CA GLY A 399 41.74 -22.60 -11.75
C GLY A 399 42.15 -21.13 -11.78
N LYS A 400 43.20 -20.77 -11.02
CA LYS A 400 44.40 -20.05 -11.50
C LYS A 400 45.43 -19.94 -10.38
N TYR A 401 46.37 -20.88 -10.31
CA TYR A 401 47.65 -20.96 -11.04
C TYR A 401 48.77 -20.40 -10.16
N ASP A 402 49.47 -21.34 -9.50
CA ASP A 402 50.87 -21.23 -9.15
C ASP A 402 51.69 -21.07 -10.45
N SER A 403 52.51 -20.03 -10.49
CA SER A 403 53.82 -20.01 -11.16
C SER A 403 54.45 -18.66 -10.87
N ASP A 404 55.55 -18.66 -10.12
CA ASP A 404 56.77 -17.89 -10.38
C ASP A 404 57.81 -18.23 -9.29
N GLU A 405 58.42 -19.41 -9.43
CA GLU A 405 59.79 -19.72 -8.99
C GLU A 405 60.50 -20.36 -10.20
N ASP A 406 61.30 -19.55 -10.91
CA ASP A 406 62.62 -19.87 -11.47
C ASP A 406 63.22 -18.62 -12.16
#